data_AF-A0A2V8VK57-F1
#
_entry.id   AF-A0A2V8VK57-F1
#
_cell.length_a   1.000
_cell.length_b   1.000
_cell.length_c   1.000
_cell.angle_alpha   90.00
_cell.angle_beta   90.00
_cell.angle_gamma   90.00
#
_symmetry.space_group_name_H-M   'P 1'
#
loop_
_entity.id
_entity.type
_entity.pdbx_description
1 polymer ?
#
loop_
_entity_poly.entity_id
_entity_poly.type
_entity_poly.pdbx_seq_one_letter_code
_entity_poly.pdbx_strand_id
1 'polypeptide(L)' 'MQPRFNGPFFNEFVAAAHGRSPDEINQALLKKKVIGGLPLAHWYPELENCVLLCATEMSKREHMDEVAQAFSPAQQAA' A
#
# COMPACT_ATOMS: atom_id res chain seq x y z
N MET A 1 7.69 -0.21 -2.83
CA MET A 1 6.71 -1.22 -2.37
C MET A 1 7.38 -2.58 -2.30
N GLN A 2 7.33 -3.29 -1.16
CA GLN A 2 7.90 -4.64 -0.98
C GLN A 2 6.84 -5.61 -0.43
N PRO A 3 6.66 -6.82 -1.00
CA PRO A 3 5.78 -7.83 -0.42
C PRO A 3 6.29 -8.31 0.95
N ARG A 4 5.39 -8.50 1.90
CA ARG A 4 5.71 -8.97 3.26
C ARG A 4 6.02 -10.47 3.32
N PHE A 5 5.49 -11.25 2.36
CA PHE A 5 5.61 -12.70 2.27
C PHE A 5 6.25 -13.11 0.94
N ASN A 6 6.98 -14.23 0.94
CA ASN A 6 7.71 -14.73 -0.24
C ASN A 6 6.93 -15.79 -1.04
N GLY A 7 5.69 -16.09 -0.65
CA GLY A 7 4.84 -17.06 -1.36
C GLY A 7 4.21 -16.46 -2.62
N PRO A 8 3.75 -17.31 -3.56
CA PRO A 8 2.99 -16.83 -4.70
C PRO A 8 1.69 -16.17 -4.23
N PHE A 9 1.30 -15.10 -4.90
CA PHE A 9 0.04 -14.40 -4.69
C PHE A 9 -0.60 -14.11 -6.05
N PHE A 10 -1.92 -13.94 -6.04
CA PHE A 10 -2.68 -13.60 -7.24
C PHE A 10 -2.90 -12.08 -7.27
N ASN A 11 -4.14 -11.67 -7.06
CA ASN A 11 -4.57 -10.28 -7.07
C ASN A 11 -4.44 -9.58 -5.71
N GLU A 12 -4.18 -10.34 -4.66
CA GLU A 12 -4.15 -9.84 -3.30
C GLU A 12 -2.85 -10.22 -2.60
N PHE A 13 -2.19 -9.24 -1.99
CA PHE A 13 -0.92 -9.44 -1.28
C PHE A 13 -0.71 -8.40 -0.19
N VAL A 14 0.12 -8.74 0.79
CA VAL A 14 0.49 -7.84 1.87
C VAL A 14 1.77 -7.10 1.50
N ALA A 15 1.73 -5.78 1.55
CA ALA A 15 2.86 -4.90 1.32
C ALA A 15 3.34 -4.27 2.62
N ALA A 16 4.66 -4.24 2.81
CA ALA A 16 5.27 -3.49 3.91
C ALA A 16 5.39 -2.01 3.55
N ALA A 17 4.94 -1.15 4.45
CA ALA A 17 5.13 0.28 4.42
C ALA A 17 6.47 0.62 5.09
N HIS A 18 7.36 1.28 4.36
CA HIS A 18 8.67 1.69 4.86
C HIS A 18 8.78 3.21 4.82
N GLY A 19 9.12 3.83 5.94
CA GLY A 19 9.32 5.28 6.04
C GLY A 19 8.04 6.12 6.12
N ARG A 20 6.86 5.52 6.00
CA ARG A 20 5.55 6.12 6.29
C ARG A 20 4.64 5.07 6.91
N SER A 21 3.70 5.50 7.75
CA SER A 21 2.68 4.59 8.28
C SER A 21 1.65 4.21 7.20
N PRO A 22 0.98 3.06 7.34
CA PRO A 22 -0.19 2.71 6.53
C PRO A 22 -1.24 3.83 6.40
N ASP A 23 -1.54 4.52 7.50
CA ASP A 23 -2.50 5.62 7.52
C ASP A 23 -2.02 6.82 6.70
N GLU A 24 -0.73 7.19 6.78
CA GLU A 24 -0.17 8.28 5.97
C GLU A 24 -0.24 7.97 4.47
N ILE A 25 0.03 6.71 4.10
CA ILE A 25 -0.09 6.24 2.71
C ILE A 25 -1.55 6.38 2.25
N ASN A 26 -2.51 5.88 3.04
CA ASN A 26 -3.93 5.95 2.71
C ASN A 26 -4.43 7.39 2.61
N GLN A 27 -4.01 8.28 3.51
CA GLN A 27 -4.33 9.71 3.44
C GLN A 27 -3.78 10.38 2.18
N ALA A 28 -2.56 10.04 1.77
CA ALA A 28 -1.98 10.55 0.53
C ALA A 28 -2.73 10.07 -0.72
N LEU A 29 -3.13 8.80 -0.75
CA LEU A 29 -3.92 8.22 -1.84
C LEU A 29 -5.33 8.80 -1.92
N LEU A 30 -5.95 9.03 -0.76
CA LEU A 30 -7.29 9.60 -0.69
C LEU A 30 -7.36 11.00 -1.31
N LYS A 31 -6.32 11.82 -1.15
CA LYS A 31 -6.18 13.13 -1.82
C LYS A 31 -6.20 13.03 -3.35
N LYS A 32 -5.76 11.88 -3.88
CA LYS A 32 -5.77 11.54 -5.32
C LYS A 32 -7.03 10.77 -5.74
N LYS A 33 -8.04 10.67 -4.86
CA LYS A 33 -9.27 9.88 -5.06
C LYS A 33 -9.01 8.38 -5.27
N VAL A 34 -7.90 7.87 -4.73
CA VAL A 34 -7.57 6.44 -4.72
C VAL A 34 -7.83 5.91 -3.32
N ILE A 35 -8.64 4.87 -3.20
CA ILE A 35 -8.79 4.12 -1.95
C ILE A 35 -7.56 3.21 -1.85
N GLY A 36 -6.77 3.40 -0.79
CA GLY A 36 -5.61 2.57 -0.53
C GLY A 36 -5.98 1.18 0.00
N GLY A 37 -4.99 0.50 0.58
CA GLY A 37 -5.22 -0.85 1.13
C GLY A 37 -5.67 -0.84 2.58
N LEU A 38 -5.92 -2.04 3.10
CA LEU A 38 -6.36 -2.25 4.48
C LEU A 38 -5.13 -2.33 5.42
N PRO A 39 -4.97 -1.39 6.37
CA PRO A 39 -3.94 -1.52 7.41
C PRO A 39 -4.23 -2.73 8.29
N LEU A 40 -3.23 -3.59 8.50
CA LEU A 40 -3.42 -4.87 9.21
C LEU A 40 -3.25 -4.77 10.73
N ALA A 41 -2.64 -3.68 11.21
CA ALA A 41 -2.30 -3.45 12.63
C ALA A 41 -3.48 -3.66 13.60
N HIS A 42 -4.70 -3.35 13.17
CA HIS A 42 -5.89 -3.48 14.00
C HIS A 42 -6.22 -4.94 14.40
N TRP A 43 -5.94 -5.88 13.49
CA TRP A 43 -6.22 -7.31 13.70
C TRP A 43 -4.95 -8.10 14.04
N TYR A 44 -3.81 -7.66 13.51
CA TYR A 44 -2.52 -8.34 13.61
C TYR A 44 -1.45 -7.30 14.03
N PRO A 45 -1.22 -7.09 15.33
CA PRO A 45 -0.22 -6.14 15.82
C PRO A 45 1.19 -6.38 15.26
N GLU A 46 1.56 -7.64 15.01
CA GLU A 46 2.83 -8.03 14.39
C GLU A 46 2.98 -7.58 12.92
N LEU A 47 1.88 -7.11 12.31
CA LEU A 47 1.80 -6.54 10.98
C LEU A 47 1.52 -5.02 11.02
N GLU A 48 1.95 -4.33 12.08
CA GLU A 48 1.69 -2.90 12.31
C GLU A 48 2.00 -1.98 11.11
N ASN A 49 3.08 -2.28 10.38
CA ASN A 49 3.55 -1.50 9.23
C ASN A 49 3.16 -2.15 7.90
N CYS A 50 2.10 -2.96 7.86
CA CYS A 50 1.68 -3.69 6.68
C CYS A 50 0.27 -3.29 6.23
N VAL A 51 0.08 -3.35 4.92
CA VAL A 51 -1.16 -3.06 4.23
C VAL A 51 -1.52 -4.24 3.33
N LEU A 52 -2.76 -4.72 3.41
CA LEU A 52 -3.31 -5.66 2.44
C LEU A 52 -3.83 -4.89 1.23
N LEU A 53 -3.30 -5.22 0.06
CA LEU A 53 -3.68 -4.63 -1.22
C LEU A 53 -4.38 -5.68 -2.08
N CYS A 54 -5.43 -5.27 -2.76
CA CYS A 54 -6.15 -6.10 -3.72
C CYS A 54 -6.34 -5.34 -5.04
N ALA A 55 -5.96 -5.97 -6.16
CA ALA A 55 -6.16 -5.48 -7.50
C ALA A 55 -7.25 -6.32 -8.19
N THR A 56 -8.33 -5.69 -8.61
CA THR A 56 -9.44 -6.38 -9.30
C THR A 56 -9.47 -5.98 -10.78
N GLU A 57 -10.37 -6.57 -11.55
CA GLU A 57 -10.61 -6.22 -12.95
C GLU A 57 -10.97 -4.73 -13.13
N MET A 58 -11.53 -4.11 -12.08
CA MET A 58 -11.88 -2.68 -12.07
C MET A 58 -10.71 -1.77 -11.64
N SER A 59 -9.58 -2.34 -11.21
CA SER A 59 -8.40 -1.58 -10.82
C SER A 59 -7.70 -1.03 -12.08
N LYS A 60 -7.76 0.29 -12.25
CA LYS A 60 -7.06 0.99 -13.33
C LYS A 60 -5.55 0.97 -13.11
N ARG A 61 -4.77 0.84 -14.19
CA ARG A 61 -3.30 0.93 -14.17
C ARG A 61 -2.81 2.18 -13.45
N GLU A 62 -3.38 3.32 -13.78
CA GLU A 62 -3.04 4.61 -13.20
C GLU A 62 -3.19 4.61 -11.67
N HIS A 63 -4.25 4.01 -11.12
CA HIS A 63 -4.43 3.92 -9.68
C HIS A 63 -3.40 2.98 -9.04
N MET A 64 -3.04 1.87 -9.71
CA MET A 64 -1.98 0.97 -9.22
C MET A 64 -0.63 1.68 -9.19
N ASP A 65 -0.33 2.51 -10.20
CA ASP A 65 0.91 3.31 -10.24
C ASP A 65 0.92 4.35 -9.12
N GLU A 66 -0.21 5.00 -8.83
CA GLU A 66 -0.36 5.93 -7.71
C GLU A 66 -0.15 5.25 -6.35
N VAL A 67 -0.70 4.04 -6.18
CA VAL A 67 -0.43 3.20 -5.00
C VAL A 67 1.06 2.90 -4.91
N ALA A 68 1.68 2.38 -5.98
CA ALA A 68 3.10 2.05 -5.97
C ALA A 68 3.98 3.26 -5.60
N GLN A 69 3.66 4.44 -6.14
CA GLN A 69 4.37 5.68 -5.86
C GLN A 69 4.16 6.15 -4.41
N ALA A 70 2.99 5.95 -3.81
CA ALA A 70 2.74 6.30 -2.41
C ALA A 70 3.59 5.48 -1.43
N PHE A 71 3.95 4.24 -1.81
CA PHE A 71 4.87 3.37 -1.07
C PHE A 71 6.36 3.65 -1.34
N SER A 72 6.69 4.54 -2.27
CA SER A 72 8.07 4.96 -2.49
C SER A 72 8.48 5.97 -1.41
N PRO A 73 9.70 5.88 -0.86
CA PRO A 73 10.22 6.93 0.01
C PRO A 73 10.11 8.27 -0.72
N ALA A 74 9.68 9.32 -0.02
CA ALA A 74 9.59 10.64 -0.63
C ALA A 74 10.97 10.98 -1.21
N GLN A 75 11.05 11.23 -2.52
CA GLN A 75 12.19 11.95 -3.05
C GLN A 75 12.18 13.29 -2.32
N GLN A 76 13.16 13.50 -1.45
CA GLN A 76 13.38 14.81 -0.85
C GLN A 76 13.55 15.77 -2.02
N ALA A 77 12.64 16.73 -2.15
CA ALA A 77 12.85 17.87 -3.02
C ALA A 77 14.09 18.59 -2.50
N ALA A 78 15.13 18.64 -3.33
CA ALA A 78 16.29 19.48 -3.13
C ALA A 78 15.91 20.96 -3.29
#